data_AF-A0A838F776-F1
#
_entry.id   AF-A0A838F776-F1
#
_cell.length_a   1.000
_cell.length_b   1.000
_cell.length_c   1.000
_cell.angle_alpha   90.00
_cell.angle_beta   90.00
_cell.angle_gamma   90.00
#
_symmetry.space_group_name_H-M   'P 1'
#
loop_
_entity.id
_entity.type
_entity.pdbx_description
1 polymer ?
#
loop_
_entity_poly.entity_id
_entity_poly.type
_entity_poly.pdbx_seq_one_letter_code
_entity_poly.pdbx_strand_id
1 'polypeptide(L)'
;FCQFMLIWYANIPEETMYFRQRYDHFMWMFYGIFILNFVTPFLVFMSRDAKRRVQILVIGALIIIFGHFMDFYLMVMPGTLGTNARFGLVEIVTPMFFIGLFIYVVSVHLSKANLVPKHHPFLQESMHHTT
;
A
#
# COMPACT_ATOMS: atom_id res chain seq x y z
N PHE A 1 -13.12 3.22 4.60
CA PHE A 1 -14.06 3.81 5.59
C PHE A 1 -15.52 3.61 5.19
N CYS A 2 -15.97 4.15 4.05
CA CYS A 2 -17.39 4.12 3.66
C CYS A 2 -18.00 2.71 3.65
N GLN A 3 -17.27 1.71 3.15
CA GLN A 3 -17.70 0.31 3.17
C GLN A 3 -17.96 -0.22 4.60
N PHE A 4 -17.00 -0.02 5.50
CA PHE A 4 -17.14 -0.43 6.90
C PHE A 4 -18.34 0.27 7.56
N MET A 5 -18.48 1.58 7.38
CA MET A 5 -19.55 2.37 7.98
C MET A 5 -20.94 1.89 7.53
N LEU A 6 -21.13 1.67 6.23
CA LEU A 6 -22.43 1.23 5.69
C LEU A 6 -22.83 -0.15 6.20
N ILE A 7 -21.89 -1.10 6.25
CA ILE A 7 -22.16 -2.46 6.72
C ILE A 7 -22.39 -2.50 8.23
N TRP A 8 -21.61 -1.71 8.98
CA TRP A 8 -21.80 -1.57 10.42
C TRP A 8 -23.15 -0.91 10.78
N TYR A 9 -23.55 0.12 10.01
CA TYR A 9 -24.80 0.84 10.25
C TYR A 9 -26.05 0.02 9.88
N ALA A 10 -26.04 -0.65 8.73
CA ALA A 10 -27.17 -1.48 8.29
C ALA A 10 -27.28 -2.81 9.06
N ASN A 11 -26.16 -3.32 9.56
CA ASN A 11 -26.04 -4.51 10.40
C ASN A 11 -26.83 -5.74 9.90
N ILE A 12 -26.79 -6.00 8.58
CA ILE A 12 -27.41 -7.17 7.96
C ILE A 12 -26.56 -8.42 8.28
N PRO A 13 -27.12 -9.49 8.87
CA PRO A 13 -26.34 -10.63 9.37
C PRO A 13 -25.43 -11.30 8.33
N GLU A 14 -25.89 -11.41 7.08
CA GLU A 14 -25.17 -12.07 5.99
C GLU A 14 -23.85 -11.34 5.64
N GLU A 15 -23.89 -10.01 5.62
CA GLU A 15 -22.75 -9.16 5.19
C GLU A 15 -21.80 -8.81 6.35
N THR A 16 -22.31 -8.81 7.59
CA THR A 16 -21.54 -8.44 8.78
C THR A 16 -20.55 -9.52 9.22
N MET A 17 -20.77 -10.78 8.84
CA MET A 17 -19.84 -11.88 9.13
C MET A 17 -18.44 -11.62 8.60
N TYR A 18 -18.32 -10.92 7.47
CA TYR A 18 -17.03 -10.51 6.91
C TYR A 18 -16.18 -9.70 7.90
N PHE A 19 -16.78 -8.69 8.54
CA PHE A 19 -16.08 -7.84 9.50
C PHE A 19 -15.96 -8.49 10.88
N ARG A 20 -16.95 -9.29 11.29
CA ARG A 20 -16.92 -10.01 12.57
C ARG A 20 -15.72 -10.96 12.66
N GLN A 21 -15.50 -11.81 11.66
CA GLN A 21 -14.34 -12.73 11.65
C GLN A 21 -12.99 -12.00 11.71
N ARG A 22 -12.89 -10.85 11.05
CA ARG A 22 -11.68 -10.02 11.04
C ARG A 22 -11.47 -9.28 12.35
N TYR A 23 -12.55 -8.86 13.00
CA TYR A 23 -12.49 -8.26 14.32
C TYR A 23 -12.03 -9.27 15.37
N ASP A 24 -12.55 -10.50 15.35
CA ASP A 24 -12.25 -11.51 16.36
C ASP A 24 -10.81 -12.05 16.28
N HIS A 25 -10.27 -12.21 15.08
CA HIS A 25 -8.95 -12.84 14.88
C HIS A 25 -7.84 -11.88 14.44
N PHE A 26 -8.18 -10.72 13.86
CA PHE A 26 -7.22 -9.81 13.22
C PHE A 26 -7.39 -8.34 13.67
N MET A 27 -7.94 -8.11 14.87
CA MET A 27 -8.23 -6.77 15.38
C MET A 27 -7.04 -5.81 15.25
N TRP A 28 -5.85 -6.24 15.69
CA TRP A 28 -4.62 -5.44 15.65
C TRP A 28 -4.22 -5.05 14.23
N MET A 29 -4.37 -5.99 13.29
CA MET A 29 -4.05 -5.76 11.89
C MET A 29 -5.06 -4.82 11.24
N PHE A 30 -6.35 -4.97 11.53
CA PHE A 30 -7.41 -4.11 11.02
C PHE A 30 -7.20 -2.63 11.37
N TYR A 31 -6.94 -2.32 12.64
CA TYR A 31 -6.62 -0.95 13.06
C TYR A 31 -5.22 -0.50 12.63
N GLY A 32 -4.25 -1.41 12.61
CA GLY A 32 -2.90 -1.14 12.14
C GLY A 32 -2.86 -0.67 10.69
N ILE A 33 -3.64 -1.29 9.80
CA ILE A 33 -3.76 -0.89 8.39
C ILE A 33 -4.29 0.54 8.27
N PHE A 34 -5.30 0.91 9.08
CA PHE A 34 -5.81 2.29 9.09
C PHE A 34 -4.73 3.28 9.53
N ILE A 35 -3.93 2.95 10.54
CA ILE A 35 -2.84 3.82 10.99
C ILE A 35 -1.75 3.94 9.92
N LEU A 36 -1.38 2.84 9.27
CA LEU A 36 -0.30 2.80 8.27
C LEU A 36 -0.69 3.49 6.97
N ASN A 37 -1.91 3.24 6.46
CA ASN A 37 -2.35 3.75 5.16
C ASN A 37 -3.00 5.13 5.22
N PHE A 38 -3.51 5.55 6.38
CA PHE A 38 -4.17 6.86 6.52
C PHE A 38 -3.44 7.78 7.49
N VAL A 39 -3.37 7.43 8.77
CA VAL A 39 -2.86 8.35 9.80
C VAL A 39 -1.41 8.75 9.55
N THR A 40 -0.56 7.76 9.28
CA THR A 40 0.88 7.96 9.06
C THR A 40 1.16 8.85 7.86
N PRO A 41 0.70 8.52 6.63
CA PRO A 41 0.98 9.36 5.48
C PRO A 41 0.29 10.72 5.57
N PHE A 42 -0.88 10.80 6.19
CA PHE A 42 -1.55 12.09 6.43
C PHE A 42 -0.66 13.02 7.27
N LEU A 43 -0.14 12.55 8.40
CA LEU A 43 0.70 13.35 9.29
C LEU A 43 2.07 13.65 8.67
N VAL A 44 2.70 12.65 8.06
CA VAL A 44 4.02 12.79 7.44
C VAL A 44 3.99 13.76 6.26
N PHE A 45 2.97 13.69 5.40
CA PHE A 45 2.87 14.52 4.19
C PHE A 45 2.01 15.78 4.36
N MET A 46 1.63 16.13 5.59
CA MET A 46 0.87 17.34 5.89
C MET A 46 1.67 18.60 5.51
N SER A 47 2.92 18.68 5.96
CA SER A 47 3.77 19.85 5.72
C SER A 47 4.35 19.89 4.30
N ARG A 48 4.52 21.10 3.75
CA ARG A 48 5.14 21.30 2.44
C ARG A 48 6.59 20.81 2.41
N ASP A 49 7.34 21.04 3.48
CA ASP A 49 8.76 20.70 3.55
C ASP A 49 8.99 19.19 3.56
N ALA A 50 8.14 18.43 4.25
CA ALA A 50 8.19 16.97 4.23
C ALA A 50 8.01 16.41 2.82
N LYS A 51 7.13 17.01 2.02
CA LYS A 51 6.88 16.61 0.62
C LYS A 51 8.00 16.97 -0.35
N ARG A 52 8.96 17.82 0.05
CA ARG A 52 10.12 18.20 -0.79
C ARG A 52 11.39 17.46 -0.41
N ARG A 53 11.43 16.86 0.77
CA ARG A 53 12.57 16.07 1.21
C ARG A 53 12.44 14.64 0.69
N VAL A 54 13.27 14.29 -0.29
CA VAL A 54 13.29 12.96 -0.94
C VAL A 54 13.35 11.82 0.09
N GLN A 55 14.14 11.96 1.16
CA GLN A 55 14.23 10.94 2.21
C GLN A 55 12.87 10.66 2.89
N ILE A 56 12.09 11.71 3.19
CA ILE A 56 10.78 11.57 3.82
C ILE A 56 9.77 10.97 2.83
N LEU A 57 9.82 11.38 1.57
CA LEU A 57 9.00 10.79 0.50
C LEU A 57 9.26 9.29 0.35
N VAL A 58 10.53 8.87 0.30
CA VAL A 58 10.89 7.46 0.15
C VAL A 58 10.40 6.65 1.36
N ILE A 59 10.65 7.11 2.58
CA ILE A 59 10.22 6.40 3.80
C ILE A 59 8.69 6.30 3.85
N GLY A 60 7.97 7.40 3.59
CA GLY A 60 6.51 7.39 3.59
C GLY A 60 5.92 6.51 2.49
N ALA A 61 6.53 6.48 1.30
CA ALA A 61 6.12 5.58 0.22
C ALA A 61 6.30 4.11 0.60
N LEU A 62 7.42 3.74 1.23
CA LEU A 62 7.65 2.37 1.72
C LEU A 62 6.61 1.95 2.78
N ILE A 63 6.26 2.85 3.69
CA ILE A 63 5.23 2.61 4.71
C ILE A 63 3.87 2.36 4.05
N ILE A 64 3.48 3.18 3.08
CA ILE A 64 2.22 3.02 2.34
C ILE A 64 2.20 1.70 1.57
N ILE A 65 3.28 1.35 0.87
CA ILE A 65 3.38 0.08 0.12
C ILE A 65 3.22 -1.11 1.08
N PHE A 66 3.89 -1.08 2.23
CA PHE A 66 3.76 -2.12 3.24
C PHE A 66 2.34 -2.18 3.82
N GLY A 67 1.74 -1.03 4.12
CA GLY A 67 0.36 -0.97 4.61
C GLY A 67 -0.65 -1.49 3.60
N HIS A 68 -0.47 -1.27 2.30
CA HIS A 68 -1.30 -1.88 1.26
C HIS A 68 -1.08 -3.38 1.13
N PHE A 69 0.15 -3.87 1.28
CA PHE A 69 0.40 -5.30 1.34
C PHE A 69 -0.38 -5.96 2.50
N MET A 70 -0.37 -5.34 3.67
CA MET A 70 -1.15 -5.78 4.82
C MET A 70 -2.67 -5.73 4.57
N ASP A 71 -3.16 -4.74 3.82
CA ASP A 71 -4.56 -4.66 3.42
C ASP A 71 -4.98 -5.86 2.55
N PHE A 72 -4.17 -6.20 1.53
CA PHE A 72 -4.40 -7.40 0.72
C PHE A 72 -4.34 -8.69 1.54
N TYR A 73 -3.41 -8.80 2.48
CA TYR A 73 -3.34 -9.93 3.38
C TYR A 73 -4.63 -10.10 4.19
N LEU A 74 -5.13 -9.01 4.81
CA LEU A 74 -6.34 -9.05 5.62
C LEU A 74 -7.61 -9.30 4.79
N MET A 75 -7.60 -8.90 3.52
CA MET A 75 -8.69 -9.18 2.59
C MET A 75 -8.78 -10.69 2.28
N VAL A 76 -7.65 -11.34 2.02
CA VAL A 76 -7.60 -12.72 1.50
C VAL A 76 -7.51 -13.78 2.60
N MET A 77 -6.62 -13.61 3.58
CA MET A 77 -6.22 -14.69 4.50
C MET A 77 -7.34 -15.23 5.40
N PRO A 78 -8.22 -14.38 5.98
CA PRO A 78 -9.36 -14.88 6.76
C PRO A 78 -10.34 -15.68 5.90
N GLY A 79 -10.43 -15.40 4.60
CA GLY A 79 -11.31 -16.12 3.68
C GLY A 79 -10.77 -17.49 3.25
N THR A 80 -9.45 -17.66 3.22
CA THR A 80 -8.82 -18.92 2.77
C THR A 80 -8.46 -19.85 3.91
N LEU A 81 -7.90 -19.31 5.01
CA LEU A 81 -7.35 -20.09 6.12
C LEU A 81 -8.13 -19.92 7.43
N GLY A 82 -9.07 -18.98 7.50
CA GLY A 82 -9.88 -18.71 8.68
C GLY A 82 -9.00 -18.44 9.91
N THR A 83 -9.23 -19.20 10.98
CA THR A 83 -8.50 -19.09 12.25
C THR A 83 -7.05 -19.58 12.19
N ASN A 84 -6.68 -20.33 11.14
CA ASN A 84 -5.34 -20.88 10.97
C ASN A 84 -4.41 -19.95 10.18
N ALA A 85 -4.89 -18.77 9.78
CA ALA A 85 -4.04 -17.79 9.13
C ALA A 85 -2.95 -17.32 10.11
N ARG A 86 -1.71 -17.70 9.80
CA ARG A 86 -0.51 -17.32 10.55
C ARG A 86 0.43 -16.61 9.59
N PHE A 87 1.14 -15.62 10.12
CA PHE A 87 2.18 -14.96 9.36
C PHE A 87 3.42 -15.86 9.35
N GLY A 88 3.68 -16.52 8.21
CA GLY A 88 4.71 -17.53 8.05
C GLY A 88 5.83 -17.11 7.11
N LEU A 89 6.70 -18.08 6.80
CA LEU A 89 7.79 -17.89 5.84
C LEU A 89 7.28 -17.65 4.42
N VAL A 90 6.18 -18.29 4.02
CA VAL A 90 5.62 -18.16 2.66
C VAL A 90 5.19 -16.71 2.42
N GLU A 91 4.59 -16.09 3.42
CA GLU A 91 4.06 -14.73 3.44
C GLU A 91 5.16 -13.67 3.30
N ILE A 92 6.42 -14.02 3.58
CA ILE A 92 7.59 -13.16 3.42
C ILE A 92 8.32 -13.47 2.11
N VAL A 93 8.56 -14.74 1.84
CA VAL A 93 9.33 -15.19 0.66
C VAL A 93 8.58 -14.86 -0.63
N THR A 94 7.26 -15.09 -0.67
CA THR A 94 6.45 -14.81 -1.85
C THR A 94 6.51 -13.33 -2.27
N PRO A 95 6.19 -12.34 -1.42
CA PRO A 95 6.30 -10.94 -1.83
C PRO A 95 7.75 -10.54 -2.12
N MET A 96 8.75 -11.04 -1.37
CA MET A 96 10.15 -10.74 -1.69
C MET A 96 10.55 -11.23 -3.08
N PHE A 97 10.12 -12.43 -3.48
CA PHE A 97 10.36 -12.98 -4.81
C PHE A 97 9.73 -12.09 -5.89
N PHE A 98 8.46 -11.72 -5.73
CA PHE A 98 7.77 -10.87 -6.71
C PHE A 98 8.30 -9.45 -6.77
N ILE A 99 8.71 -8.85 -5.64
CA ILE A 99 9.38 -7.55 -5.61
C ILE A 99 10.71 -7.62 -6.36
N GLY A 100 11.52 -8.67 -6.12
CA GLY A 100 12.78 -8.87 -6.82
C GLY A 100 12.59 -9.04 -8.32
N LEU A 101 11.61 -9.86 -8.73
CA LEU A 101 11.25 -10.05 -10.12
C LEU A 101 10.78 -8.74 -10.78
N PHE A 102 9.94 -7.97 -10.08
CA PHE A 102 9.46 -6.67 -10.56
C PHE A 102 10.61 -5.69 -10.79
N ILE A 103 11.51 -5.54 -9.80
CA ILE A 103 12.68 -4.66 -9.91
C ILE A 103 13.57 -5.11 -11.07
N TYR A 104 13.79 -6.41 -11.22
CA TYR A 104 14.60 -6.97 -12.31
C TYR A 104 14.01 -6.63 -13.68
N VAL A 105 12.73 -6.93 -13.90
CA VAL A 105 12.04 -6.68 -15.17
C VAL A 105 12.04 -5.18 -15.49
N VAL A 106 11.66 -4.33 -14.53
CA VAL A 106 11.65 -2.88 -14.72
C VAL A 106 13.05 -2.37 -15.04
N SER A 107 14.08 -2.81 -14.35
CA SER A 107 15.47 -2.37 -14.59
C SER A 107 15.99 -2.77 -15.97
N VAL A 108 15.67 -3.99 -16.42
CA VAL A 108 16.04 -4.49 -17.77
C VAL A 108 15.34 -3.71 -18.87
N HIS A 109 14.07 -3.33 -18.68
CA HIS A 109 13.36 -2.53 -19.67
C HIS A 109 13.79 -1.07 -19.65
N LEU A 110 14.09 -0.54 -18.47
CA LEU A 110 14.55 0.83 -18.30
C LEU A 110 15.95 1.05 -18.91
N SER A 111 16.84 0.06 -18.85
CA SER A 111 18.16 0.14 -19.48
C SER A 111 18.13 0.09 -21.01
N LYS A 112 17.04 -0.38 -21.60
CA LYS A 112 16.84 -0.44 -23.05
C LYS A 112 16.21 0.83 -23.65
N ALA A 113 15.73 1.74 -22.81
CA ALA A 113 15.02 2.94 -23.23
C ALA A 113 15.75 4.23 -22.82
N ASN A 114 15.49 5.33 -23.51
CA ASN A 114 15.98 6.64 -23.09
C ASN A 114 15.17 7.11 -21.87
N LEU A 115 15.85 7.37 -20.75
CA LEU A 115 15.22 7.86 -19.50
C LEU A 115 14.55 9.23 -19.67
N VAL A 116 15.06 10.06 -20.56
CA VAL A 116 14.51 11.39 -20.87
C VAL A 116 14.00 11.39 -22.32
N PRO A 117 12.72 11.75 -22.54
CA PRO A 117 12.15 11.80 -23.89
C PRO A 117 12.75 12.99 -24.66
N LYS A 118 13.42 12.72 -25.79
CA LYS A 118 14.17 13.75 -26.55
C LYS A 118 13.29 14.70 -27.38
N HIS A 119 12.10 14.28 -27.79
CA HIS A 119 11.25 15.03 -28.73
C HIS A 119 9.92 15.50 -28.11
N HIS A 120 9.87 15.64 -26.78
CA HIS A 120 8.64 16.05 -26.11
C HIS A 120 8.47 17.58 -26.15
N PRO A 121 7.34 18.12 -26.64
CA PRO A 121 7.11 19.57 -26.75
C PRO A 121 7.28 20.34 -25.43
N PHE A 122 6.88 19.74 -24.31
CA PHE A 122 6.95 20.34 -22.97
C PHE A 122 8.25 20.01 -22.20
N LEU A 123 9.29 19.51 -22.87
CA LEU A 123 10.54 19.13 -22.20
C LEU A 123 11.25 20.35 -21.60
N GLN A 124 11.35 21.45 -22.35
CA GLN A 124 12.01 22.68 -21.88
C GLN A 124 11.27 23.29 -20.68
N GLU A 125 9.95 23.35 -20.74
CA GLU A 125 9.13 23.85 -19.63
C GLU A 125 9.31 23.02 -18.36
N SER A 126 9.34 21.69 -18.48
CA SER A 126 9.57 20.78 -17.35
C SER A 126 10.95 20.95 -16.70
N MET A 127 12.01 21.21 -17.48
CA MET A 127 13.36 21.42 -16.93
C MET A 127 13.48 22.73 -16.13
N HIS A 128 12.70 23.75 -16.50
CA HIS A 128 12.67 25.04 -15.81
C HIS A 128 11.54 25.12 -14.77
N HIS A 129 10.83 24.03 -14.53
CA HIS A 129 9.75 24.00 -13.56
C HIS A 129 10.30 24.07 -12.14
N THR A 130 10.12 25.23 -11.51
CA THR A 130 10.41 25.42 -10.08
C THR A 130 9.09 25.48 -9.31
N THR A 131 8.85 24.52 -8.43
CA THR A 131 7.67 24.49 -7.56
C THR A 131 7.99 25.02 -6.17
#